data_AF-A0A1Y3PDX6-F1
#
_entry.id   AF-A0A1Y3PDX6-F1
#
_cell.length_a   1.000
_cell.length_b   1.000
_cell.length_c   1.000
_cell.angle_alpha   90.00
_cell.angle_beta   90.00
_cell.angle_gamma   90.00
#
_symmetry.space_group_name_H-M   'P 1'
#
loop_
_entity.id
_entity.type
_entity.pdbx_description
1 polymer ?
#
loop_
_entity_poly.entity_id
_entity_poly.type
_entity_poly.pdbx_seq_one_letter_code
_entity_poly.pdbx_strand_id
1 'polypeptide(L)'
;MLEEEPQENAVFSFAAHVDDVPIYMGNLAVGVNRASGQIISYMGLEDHPSVFISVPRQPAVSFQKALERYAAELEIRLEWFYQYKGERDAENQAETADNSPAPHKQPSGVCGETSEIHHRDKGIRYTLIYRPHFPNGEIRFIDAMTGEPIRERNKR
;
A
#
# COMPACT_ATOMS: atom_id res chain seq x y z
N MET A 1 -22.19 -14.91 -37.84
CA MET A 1 -21.23 -15.47 -36.87
C MET A 1 -20.81 -14.30 -36.00
N LEU A 2 -21.25 -14.27 -34.74
CA LEU A 2 -20.71 -13.35 -33.76
C LEU A 2 -19.44 -13.99 -33.24
N GLU A 3 -18.31 -13.31 -33.37
CA GLU A 3 -17.06 -13.72 -32.74
C GLU A 3 -17.25 -13.56 -31.22
N GLU A 4 -17.29 -14.67 -30.48
CA GLU A 4 -17.21 -14.62 -29.02
C GLU A 4 -15.82 -14.11 -28.67
N GLU A 5 -15.74 -12.90 -28.09
CA GLU A 5 -14.48 -12.41 -27.55
C GLU A 5 -13.94 -13.42 -26.54
N PRO A 6 -12.62 -13.72 -26.53
CA PRO A 6 -12.04 -14.70 -25.64
C PRO A 6 -12.32 -14.27 -24.20
N GLN A 7 -13.22 -14.98 -23.54
CA GLN A 7 -13.62 -14.67 -22.19
C GLN A 7 -12.41 -14.85 -21.27
N GLU A 8 -11.84 -13.73 -20.80
CA GLU A 8 -10.65 -13.75 -19.96
C GLU A 8 -10.87 -14.63 -18.72
N ASN A 9 -9.88 -15.49 -18.42
CA ASN A 9 -9.88 -16.27 -17.20
C ASN A 9 -10.00 -15.35 -15.98
N ALA A 10 -10.73 -15.77 -14.95
CA ALA A 10 -10.85 -15.02 -13.71
C ALA A 10 -9.81 -15.51 -12.69
N VAL A 11 -9.22 -14.59 -11.93
CA VAL A 11 -8.40 -14.91 -10.76
C VAL A 11 -9.08 -14.33 -9.54
N PHE A 12 -9.30 -15.17 -8.53
CA PHE A 12 -9.87 -14.78 -7.25
C PHE A 12 -8.82 -14.90 -6.16
N SER A 13 -8.63 -13.84 -5.38
CA SER A 13 -7.69 -13.80 -4.26
C SER A 13 -8.45 -13.72 -2.94
N PHE A 14 -8.03 -14.51 -1.97
CA PHE A 14 -8.65 -14.61 -0.66
C PHE A 14 -7.59 -14.52 0.43
N ALA A 15 -7.86 -13.73 1.47
CA ALA A 15 -7.01 -13.68 2.65
C ALA A 15 -7.36 -14.84 3.60
N ALA A 16 -6.36 -15.63 3.99
CA ALA A 16 -6.54 -16.69 4.97
C ALA A 16 -6.59 -16.12 6.39
N HIS A 17 -7.50 -16.65 7.21
CA HIS A 17 -7.69 -16.25 8.60
C HIS A 17 -7.68 -17.48 9.50
N VAL A 18 -7.18 -17.30 10.73
CA VAL A 18 -7.30 -18.25 11.84
C VAL A 18 -7.86 -17.49 13.02
N ASP A 19 -8.99 -17.94 13.56
CA ASP A 19 -9.67 -17.30 14.69
C ASP A 19 -9.90 -15.78 14.46
N ASP A 20 -10.37 -15.42 13.25
CA ASP A 20 -10.58 -14.04 12.77
C ASP A 20 -9.33 -13.16 12.66
N VAL A 21 -8.13 -13.73 12.82
CA VAL A 21 -6.85 -13.04 12.62
C VAL A 21 -6.28 -13.39 11.24
N PRO A 22 -5.96 -12.41 10.38
CA PRO A 22 -5.39 -12.67 9.07
C PRO A 22 -3.95 -13.21 9.18
N ILE A 23 -3.63 -14.18 8.34
CA ILE A 23 -2.25 -14.67 8.20
C ILE A 23 -1.47 -13.69 7.31
N TYR A 24 -0.38 -13.13 7.83
CA TYR A 24 0.49 -12.28 7.03
C TYR A 24 1.08 -13.05 5.84
N MET A 25 0.91 -12.52 4.64
CA MET A 25 1.23 -13.18 3.36
C MET A 25 0.48 -14.51 3.11
N GLY A 26 -0.52 -14.84 3.92
CA GLY A 26 -1.35 -16.03 3.74
C GLY A 26 -2.50 -15.79 2.76
N ASN A 27 -2.16 -15.52 1.49
CA ASN A 27 -3.16 -15.34 0.45
C ASN A 27 -3.35 -16.65 -0.34
N LEU A 28 -4.61 -16.95 -0.64
CA LEU A 28 -5.03 -17.99 -1.56
C LEU A 28 -5.43 -17.35 -2.89
N ALA A 29 -4.95 -17.88 -4.01
CA ALA A 29 -5.38 -17.47 -5.34
C ALA A 29 -5.91 -18.67 -6.13
N VAL A 30 -7.10 -18.52 -6.75
CA VAL A 30 -7.72 -19.52 -7.60
C VAL A 30 -7.97 -18.92 -8.98
N GLY A 31 -7.36 -19.50 -10.01
CA GLY A 31 -7.63 -19.18 -11.40
C GLY A 31 -8.72 -20.10 -11.94
N VAL A 32 -9.74 -19.51 -12.56
CA VAL A 32 -10.90 -20.21 -13.12
C VAL A 32 -11.05 -19.85 -14.59
N ASN A 33 -11.15 -20.87 -15.45
CA ASN A 33 -11.61 -20.69 -16.81
C ASN A 33 -13.11 -20.37 -16.79
N ARG A 34 -13.48 -19.17 -17.25
CA ARG A 34 -14.88 -18.71 -17.18
C ARG A 34 -15.81 -19.40 -18.17
N ALA A 35 -15.27 -19.87 -19.30
CA ALA A 35 -16.05 -20.56 -20.31
C ALA A 35 -16.42 -21.99 -19.88
N SER A 36 -15.50 -22.69 -19.21
CA SER A 36 -15.72 -24.08 -18.78
C SER A 36 -16.06 -24.24 -17.29
N GLY A 37 -15.83 -23.22 -16.48
CA GLY A 37 -15.94 -23.27 -15.02
C GLY A 37 -14.83 -24.06 -14.31
N GLN A 38 -13.80 -24.52 -15.04
CA GLN A 38 -12.73 -25.33 -14.47
C GLN A 38 -11.67 -24.49 -13.75
N ILE A 39 -11.14 -25.01 -12.64
CA ILE A 39 -9.96 -24.44 -11.97
C ILE A 39 -8.73 -24.76 -12.82
N ILE A 40 -7.98 -23.74 -13.20
CA ILE A 40 -6.79 -23.84 -14.05
C ILE A 40 -5.50 -23.50 -13.30
N SER A 41 -5.60 -22.81 -12.17
CA SER A 41 -4.47 -22.55 -11.28
C SER A 41 -4.93 -22.45 -9.84
N TYR A 42 -4.05 -22.85 -8.93
CA TYR A 42 -4.26 -22.77 -7.49
C TYR A 42 -2.92 -22.42 -6.83
N MET A 43 -2.94 -21.41 -5.96
CA MET A 43 -1.85 -21.04 -5.08
C MET A 43 -2.41 -20.87 -3.68
N GLY A 44 -1.80 -21.50 -2.68
CA GLY A 44 -2.26 -21.40 -1.30
C GLY A 44 -1.13 -21.59 -0.31
N LEU A 45 -1.50 -21.68 0.97
CA LEU A 45 -0.54 -21.98 2.05
C LEU A 45 0.05 -23.38 1.84
N GLU A 46 1.36 -23.49 1.98
CA GLU A 46 2.07 -24.79 1.93
C GLU A 46 1.86 -25.59 3.23
N ASP A 47 1.70 -24.89 4.36
CA ASP A 47 1.56 -25.50 5.67
C ASP A 47 0.16 -26.09 5.90
N HIS A 48 0.13 -27.25 6.57
CA HIS A 48 -1.11 -27.86 7.00
C HIS A 48 -1.75 -27.04 8.14
N PRO A 49 -3.09 -26.80 8.15
CA PRO A 49 -3.74 -25.95 9.16
C PRO A 49 -3.50 -26.35 10.62
N SER A 50 -3.09 -27.60 10.88
CA SER A 50 -2.75 -28.07 12.23
C SER A 50 -1.61 -27.30 12.89
N VAL A 51 -0.72 -26.66 12.12
CA VAL A 51 0.38 -25.86 12.69
C VAL A 51 -0.13 -24.74 13.61
N PHE A 52 -1.32 -24.21 13.33
CA PHE A 52 -1.92 -23.14 14.12
C PHE A 52 -2.53 -23.63 15.44
N ILE A 53 -2.80 -24.93 15.59
CA ILE A 53 -3.33 -25.51 16.84
C ILE A 53 -2.30 -25.40 17.97
N SER A 54 -1.01 -25.49 17.64
CA SER A 54 0.10 -25.41 18.59
C SER A 54 0.53 -23.98 18.94
N VAL A 55 -0.01 -22.96 18.29
CA VAL A 55 0.40 -21.56 18.50
C VAL A 55 -0.52 -20.90 19.54
N PRO A 56 0.01 -20.11 20.50
CA PRO A 56 -0.82 -19.35 21.43
C PRO A 56 -1.77 -18.40 20.70
N ARG A 57 -3.07 -18.48 21.02
CA ARG A 57 -4.12 -17.67 20.38
C ARG A 57 -4.27 -16.27 20.98
N GLN A 58 -3.85 -16.09 22.23
CA GLN A 58 -3.99 -14.83 22.94
C GLN A 58 -2.62 -14.16 23.03
N PRO A 59 -2.49 -12.91 22.57
CA PRO A 59 -1.24 -12.19 22.67
C PRO A 59 -0.96 -11.86 24.15
N ALA A 60 0.28 -12.09 24.59
CA ALA A 60 0.69 -11.69 25.93
C ALA A 60 0.96 -10.17 26.01
N VAL A 61 1.22 -9.54 24.86
CA VAL A 61 1.44 -8.11 24.73
C VAL A 61 0.20 -7.46 24.12
N SER A 62 -0.29 -6.40 24.76
CA SER A 62 -1.42 -5.63 24.22
C SER A 62 -1.00 -4.83 22.98
N PHE A 63 -1.98 -4.52 22.13
CA PHE A 63 -1.79 -3.63 20.98
C PHE A 63 -1.11 -2.31 21.37
N GLN A 64 -1.56 -1.69 22.47
CA GLN A 64 -1.01 -0.42 22.94
C GLN A 64 0.48 -0.54 23.29
N LYS A 65 0.88 -1.63 23.95
CA LYS A 65 2.28 -1.85 24.31
C LYS A 65 3.15 -2.14 23.08
N ALA A 66 2.61 -2.81 22.07
CA ALA A 66 3.29 -2.99 20.79
C ALA A 66 3.48 -1.64 20.06
N LEU A 67 2.47 -0.78 20.07
CA LEU A 67 2.53 0.56 19.48
C LEU A 67 3.55 1.46 20.19
N GLU A 68 3.56 1.46 21.52
CA GLU A 68 4.56 2.18 22.32
C GLU A 68 5.99 1.74 21.96
N ARG A 69 6.16 0.45 21.64
CA ARG A 69 7.46 -0.07 21.23
C ARG A 69 7.92 0.51 19.88
N TYR A 70 7.02 0.61 18.91
CA TYR A 70 7.31 1.29 17.65
C TYR A 70 7.63 2.77 17.88
N ALA A 71 6.79 3.46 18.65
CA ALA A 71 6.92 4.89 18.89
C ALA A 71 8.23 5.24 19.61
N ALA A 72 8.71 4.38 20.52
CA ALA A 72 9.95 4.59 21.26
C ALA A 72 11.22 4.59 20.38
N GLU A 73 11.16 4.00 19.18
CA GLU A 73 12.30 3.93 18.25
C GLU A 73 12.09 4.72 16.96
N LEU A 74 10.89 5.25 16.76
CA LEU A 74 10.55 6.03 15.58
C LEU A 74 11.13 7.44 15.68
N GLU A 75 12.10 7.74 14.82
CA GLU A 75 12.54 9.11 14.56
C GLU A 75 11.81 9.66 13.34
N ILE A 76 11.29 10.88 13.44
CA ILE A 76 10.71 11.58 12.29
C ILE A 76 11.72 12.61 11.78
N ARG A 77 12.06 12.54 10.50
CA ARG A 77 13.01 13.45 9.84
C ARG A 77 12.32 14.31 8.78
N LEU A 78 12.65 15.60 8.75
CA LEU A 78 12.21 16.51 7.70
C LEU A 78 13.21 16.45 6.54
N GLU A 79 12.76 15.97 5.38
CA GLU A 79 13.61 15.72 4.21
C GLU A 79 12.99 16.27 2.93
N TRP A 80 13.82 16.66 1.96
CA TRP A 80 13.36 16.95 0.60
C TRP A 80 13.37 15.66 -0.22
N PHE A 81 12.20 15.27 -0.75
CA PHE A 81 12.07 14.12 -1.64
C PHE A 81 12.12 14.56 -3.10
N TYR A 82 13.02 13.93 -3.86
CA TYR A 82 13.19 14.14 -5.29
C TYR A 82 12.22 13.24 -6.08
N GLN A 83 11.31 13.86 -6.84
CA GLN A 83 10.37 13.16 -7.71
C GLN A 83 10.71 13.42 -9.19
N TYR A 84 10.91 12.33 -9.93
CA TYR A 84 11.06 12.39 -11.38
C TYR A 84 9.68 12.41 -12.03
N LYS A 85 9.31 13.49 -12.74
CA LYS A 85 8.09 13.50 -13.55
C LYS A 85 8.26 12.58 -14.76
N GLY A 86 7.71 11.38 -14.67
CA GLY A 86 7.60 10.43 -15.76
C GLY A 86 6.22 9.77 -15.76
N GLU A 87 5.28 10.36 -16.52
CA GLU A 87 4.01 9.81 -17.04
C GLU A 87 3.06 8.98 -16.13
N ARG A 88 3.33 8.81 -14.84
CA ARG A 88 2.44 8.11 -13.89
C ARG A 88 1.73 9.02 -12.88
N ASP A 89 1.90 10.33 -12.99
CA ASP A 89 1.23 11.32 -12.11
C ASP A 89 -0.24 11.57 -12.49
N ALA A 90 -0.78 10.87 -13.48
CA ALA A 90 -2.19 10.98 -13.88
C ALA A 90 -3.15 10.17 -12.99
N GLU A 91 -2.64 9.22 -12.19
CA GLU A 91 -3.51 8.28 -11.45
C GLU A 91 -3.81 8.73 -10.01
N ASN A 92 -3.06 9.70 -9.45
CA ASN A 92 -3.21 10.14 -8.05
C ASN A 92 -3.93 11.49 -7.86
N GLN A 93 -4.57 12.05 -8.89
CA GLN A 93 -5.30 13.34 -8.78
C GLN A 93 -6.83 13.23 -8.85
N ALA A 94 -7.40 12.02 -8.90
CA ALA A 94 -8.85 11.84 -9.03
C ALA A 94 -9.62 11.69 -7.69
N GLU A 95 -8.96 11.53 -6.53
CA GLU A 95 -9.64 11.22 -5.26
C GLU A 95 -9.78 12.39 -4.27
N THR A 96 -9.38 13.61 -4.62
CA THR A 96 -9.58 14.78 -3.75
C THR A 96 -10.20 15.95 -4.50
N ALA A 97 -11.42 15.76 -5.01
CA ALA A 97 -12.27 16.86 -5.45
C ALA A 97 -13.74 16.46 -5.46
N ASP A 98 -14.35 16.25 -4.29
CA ASP A 98 -15.76 16.63 -4.13
C ASP A 98 -16.14 16.91 -2.67
N ASN A 99 -16.98 17.93 -2.50
CA ASN A 99 -17.61 18.46 -1.27
C ASN A 99 -16.95 19.63 -0.53
N SER A 100 -17.01 20.84 -1.10
CA SER A 100 -17.83 21.94 -0.52
C SER A 100 -17.72 23.27 -1.28
N PRO A 101 -18.75 24.13 -1.22
CA PRO A 101 -19.08 25.08 -2.29
C PRO A 101 -18.38 26.44 -2.16
N ALA A 102 -18.18 27.07 -3.31
CA ALA A 102 -17.58 28.39 -3.49
C ALA A 102 -18.42 29.55 -2.92
N PRO A 103 -17.79 30.72 -2.69
CA PRO A 103 -18.46 31.99 -2.92
C PRO A 103 -17.69 32.94 -3.88
N HIS A 104 -18.41 33.29 -4.95
CA HIS A 104 -18.52 34.57 -5.68
C HIS A 104 -17.33 35.57 -5.80
N LYS A 105 -16.90 35.75 -7.07
CA LYS A 105 -16.73 37.00 -7.91
C LYS A 105 -16.52 38.35 -7.18
N GLN A 106 -15.67 39.32 -7.55
CA GLN A 106 -15.03 39.80 -8.81
C GLN A 106 -14.19 41.10 -8.44
N PRO A 107 -13.64 41.96 -9.34
CA PRO A 107 -12.65 41.80 -10.43
C PRO A 107 -11.53 42.91 -10.43
N SER A 108 -10.77 42.99 -11.54
CA SER A 108 -9.84 44.06 -12.01
C SER A 108 -8.36 43.89 -11.60
N GLY A 109 -7.36 43.96 -12.48
CA GLY A 109 -7.31 44.25 -13.92
C GLY A 109 -5.87 44.18 -14.46
N VAL A 110 -5.74 44.51 -15.76
CA VAL A 110 -4.53 44.88 -16.53
C VAL A 110 -3.61 43.76 -17.04
N CYS A 111 -3.83 43.45 -18.33
CA CYS A 111 -2.89 43.39 -19.45
C CYS A 111 -1.41 43.06 -19.20
N GLY A 112 -0.97 41.94 -19.79
CA GLY A 112 0.42 41.61 -20.06
C GLY A 112 0.50 40.31 -20.85
N GLU A 113 0.43 40.41 -22.19
CA GLU A 113 0.82 39.32 -23.08
C GLU A 113 2.27 38.92 -22.74
N THR A 114 2.45 37.69 -22.26
CA THR A 114 3.75 37.03 -22.29
C THR A 114 3.56 35.69 -22.95
N SER A 115 4.28 35.53 -24.05
CA SER A 115 4.23 34.43 -24.99
C SER A 115 4.39 33.09 -24.26
N GLU A 116 3.40 32.21 -24.42
CA GLU A 116 3.48 30.81 -23.99
C GLU A 116 4.54 30.07 -24.81
N ILE A 117 5.78 30.09 -24.32
CA ILE A 117 6.77 29.10 -24.72
C ILE A 117 6.39 27.81 -23.98
N HIS A 118 5.69 26.91 -24.68
CA HIS A 118 5.45 25.54 -24.25
C HIS A 118 6.78 24.76 -24.24
N HIS A 119 7.62 25.02 -23.24
CA HIS A 119 8.63 24.06 -22.84
C HIS A 119 7.89 22.88 -22.19
N ARG A 120 7.94 21.70 -22.85
CA ARG A 120 7.66 20.41 -22.20
C ARG A 120 8.68 20.21 -21.09
N ASP A 121 8.45 20.85 -19.96
CA ASP A 121 9.27 20.68 -18.78
C ASP A 121 8.88 19.33 -18.17
N LYS A 122 9.66 18.28 -18.49
CA LYS A 122 9.71 17.06 -17.69
C LYS A 122 10.36 17.43 -16.35
N GLY A 123 9.64 18.26 -15.60
CA GLY A 123 10.17 19.04 -14.51
C GLY A 123 10.44 18.15 -13.30
N ILE A 124 11.64 18.27 -12.76
CA ILE A 124 11.98 17.73 -11.45
C ILE A 124 11.11 18.45 -10.42
N ARG A 125 10.44 17.69 -9.54
CA ARG A 125 9.70 18.25 -8.40
C ARG A 125 10.39 17.83 -7.11
N TYR A 126 10.62 18.80 -6.22
CA TYR A 126 11.00 18.54 -4.84
C TYR A 126 9.78 18.73 -3.95
N THR A 127 9.54 17.77 -3.06
CA THR A 127 8.47 17.84 -2.07
C THR A 127 9.07 17.70 -0.68
N LEU A 128 8.72 18.61 0.23
CA LEU A 128 9.13 18.53 1.63
C LEU A 128 8.30 17.44 2.32
N ILE A 129 8.93 16.43 2.91
CA ILE A 129 8.28 15.28 3.54
C ILE A 129 8.76 15.07 4.98
N TYR A 130 7.88 14.51 5.81
CA TYR A 130 8.28 13.88 7.07
C TYR A 130 8.47 12.39 6.81
N ARG A 131 9.70 11.90 7.00
CA ARG A 131 10.07 10.51 6.75
C ARG A 131 10.28 9.76 8.08
N PRO A 132 9.63 8.60 8.29
CA PRO A 132 9.94 7.73 9.40
C PRO A 132 11.34 7.12 9.23
N HIS A 133 12.12 7.11 10.31
CA HIS A 133 13.46 6.57 10.36
C HIS A 133 13.65 5.73 11.63
N PHE A 134 14.23 4.54 11.49
CA PHE A 134 14.52 3.63 12.60
C PHE A 134 16.04 3.45 12.73
N PRO A 135 16.71 4.10 13.71
CA PRO A 135 18.17 4.11 13.81
C PRO A 135 18.78 2.72 14.05
N ASN A 136 18.02 1.82 14.66
CA ASN A 136 18.45 0.45 14.96
C ASN A 136 18.02 -0.56 13.87
N GLY A 137 17.63 -0.07 12.69
CA GLY A 137 17.04 -0.87 11.62
C GLY A 137 15.53 -0.93 11.69
N GLU A 138 14.88 -1.11 10.53
CA GLU A 138 13.44 -1.09 10.40
C GLU A 138 12.80 -2.26 11.15
N ILE A 139 11.87 -1.92 12.04
CA ILE A 139 11.05 -2.90 12.75
C ILE A 139 9.97 -3.37 11.78
N ARG A 140 10.03 -4.64 11.35
CA ARG A 140 9.00 -5.21 10.49
C ARG A 140 7.79 -5.66 11.30
N PHE A 141 8.01 -6.31 12.44
CA PHE A 141 6.94 -6.80 13.32
C PHE A 141 7.31 -6.65 14.79
N ILE A 142 6.31 -6.71 15.66
CA ILE A 142 6.50 -6.92 17.11
C ILE A 142 5.96 -8.31 17.43
N ASP A 143 6.78 -9.12 18.10
CA ASP A 143 6.34 -10.43 18.57
C ASP A 143 5.25 -10.26 19.64
N ALA A 144 4.07 -10.83 19.41
CA ALA A 144 2.91 -10.63 20.27
C ALA A 144 3.00 -11.34 21.64
N MET A 145 3.98 -12.23 21.82
CA MET A 145 4.19 -12.97 23.06
C MET A 145 5.27 -12.33 23.95
N THR A 146 6.30 -11.75 23.33
CA THR A 146 7.46 -11.20 24.03
C THR A 146 7.50 -9.67 24.00
N GLY A 147 6.93 -9.06 22.96
CA GLY A 147 7.04 -7.62 22.70
C GLY A 147 8.35 -7.21 22.06
N GLU A 148 9.19 -8.16 21.68
CA GLU A 148 10.48 -7.90 21.04
C GLU A 148 10.30 -7.53 19.56
N PRO A 149 11.10 -6.57 19.04
CA PRO A 149 11.03 -6.18 17.65
C PRO A 149 11.71 -7.22 16.74
N ILE A 150 10.97 -7.65 15.71
CA ILE A 150 11.47 -8.45 14.61
C ILE A 150 11.85 -7.49 13.48
N ARG A 151 13.15 -7.36 13.22
CA ARG A 151 13.68 -6.40 12.23
C ARG A 151 13.92 -7.04 10.88
N GLU A 152 13.92 -6.22 9.84
CA GLU A 152 14.38 -6.63 8.53
C GLU A 152 15.84 -7.10 8.61
N ARG A 153 16.15 -8.31 8.12
CA ARG A 153 17.54 -8.71 7.95
C ARG A 153 18.15 -7.83 6.88
N ASN A 154 19.03 -6.91 7.26
CA ASN A 154 19.88 -6.22 6.30
C ASN A 154 20.68 -7.28 5.52
N LYS A 155 20.41 -7.40 4.22
CA LYS A 155 21.28 -8.14 3.31
C LYS A 155 22.63 -7.43 3.35
N ARG A 156 23.63 -8.07 3.99
CA ARG A 156 25.03 -7.66 3.87
C ARG A 156 25.52 -7.90 2.45
#